data_AF-A0A1G3L0I4-F1
#
_entry.id   AF-A0A1G3L0I4-F1
#
_cell.length_a   1.000
_cell.length_b   1.000
_cell.length_c   1.000
_cell.angle_alpha   90.00
_cell.angle_beta   90.00
_cell.angle_gamma   90.00
#
_symmetry.space_group_name_H-M   'P 1'
#
loop_
_entity.id
_entity.type
_entity.pdbx_description
1 polymer ?
#
loop_
_entity_poly.entity_id
_entity_poly.type
_entity_poly.pdbx_seq_one_letter_code
_entity_poly.pdbx_strand_id
1 'polypeptide(L)'
;MNVKSIVKILTLIIISSLLTSCFVLDKLKALKLTDKKIDQYIAAYNNLKKKMPQLLQEMNKNPQNKDIGKNQFEQINSLIKETGIKDYTEFVLLNAKIGSIFSIIQGEKGMSDFEKLKEKGDKMLSDGEKQLMEQINNPDIPEETKAELKKALEEIRQSTKNISDTYANNTKWANLVMDKVKGVSNLMVDKNDIDVVKRNESKIMQAYTGFTKPYDTGE
;
A
#
# COMPACT_ATOMS: atom_id res chain seq x y z
N MET A 1 -9.77 -35.36 -24.51
CA MET A 1 -8.40 -34.82 -24.35
C MET A 1 -7.66 -35.69 -23.33
N ASN A 2 -6.53 -36.32 -23.69
CA ASN A 2 -5.82 -37.25 -22.80
C ASN A 2 -5.08 -36.45 -21.69
N VAL A 3 -5.06 -36.98 -20.46
CA VAL A 3 -4.35 -36.42 -19.29
C VAL A 3 -2.90 -36.02 -19.61
N LYS A 4 -2.19 -36.77 -20.45
CA LYS A 4 -0.83 -36.42 -20.91
C LYS A 4 -0.77 -35.10 -21.70
N SER A 5 -1.82 -34.76 -22.45
CA SER A 5 -1.91 -33.48 -23.18
C SER A 5 -2.26 -32.31 -22.25
N ILE A 6 -3.09 -32.54 -21.23
CA ILE A 6 -3.44 -31.53 -20.21
C ILE A 6 -2.19 -31.15 -19.40
N VAL A 7 -1.41 -32.14 -18.95
CA VAL A 7 -0.17 -31.90 -18.20
C VAL A 7 0.85 -31.13 -19.05
N LYS A 8 1.04 -31.49 -20.33
CA LYS A 8 1.96 -30.75 -21.22
C LYS A 8 1.54 -29.29 -21.42
N ILE A 9 0.24 -29.02 -21.57
CA ILE A 9 -0.28 -27.65 -21.73
C ILE A 9 -0.10 -26.84 -20.45
N LEU A 10 -0.41 -27.41 -19.28
CA LEU A 10 -0.19 -26.76 -17.98
C LEU A 10 1.29 -26.47 -17.73
N THR A 11 2.19 -27.41 -18.02
CA THR A 11 3.64 -27.19 -17.90
C THR A 11 4.12 -26.09 -18.85
N LEU A 12 3.60 -26.02 -20.09
CA LEU A 12 3.95 -24.96 -21.03
C LEU A 12 3.45 -23.58 -20.57
N ILE A 13 2.25 -23.52 -19.98
CA ILE A 13 1.67 -22.29 -19.43
C ILE A 13 2.48 -21.81 -18.22
N ILE A 14 2.89 -22.73 -17.33
CA ILE A 14 3.72 -22.41 -16.15
C ILE A 14 5.12 -21.95 -16.58
N ILE A 15 5.74 -22.61 -17.56
CA ILE A 15 7.06 -22.19 -18.08
C ILE A 15 6.94 -20.85 -18.80
N SER A 16 5.87 -20.62 -19.58
CA SER A 16 5.61 -19.34 -20.25
C SER A 16 5.37 -18.20 -19.27
N SER A 17 4.63 -18.43 -18.17
CA SER A 17 4.42 -17.43 -17.11
C SER A 17 5.69 -17.15 -16.29
N LEU A 18 6.54 -18.15 -16.09
CA LEU A 18 7.86 -17.98 -15.46
C LEU A 18 8.86 -17.23 -16.37
N LEU A 19 8.84 -17.47 -17.68
CA LEU A 19 9.73 -16.78 -18.63
C LEU A 19 9.33 -15.32 -18.87
N THR A 20 8.03 -15.02 -18.91
CA THR A 20 7.52 -13.65 -19.09
C THR A 20 7.72 -12.78 -17.85
N SER A 21 7.68 -13.37 -16.65
CA SER A 21 7.95 -12.65 -15.40
C SER A 21 9.41 -12.20 -15.29
N CYS A 22 10.39 -13.01 -15.72
CA CYS A 22 11.80 -12.59 -15.76
C CYS A 22 12.03 -11.34 -16.63
N PHE A 23 11.40 -11.24 -17.80
CA PHE A 23 11.60 -10.11 -18.71
C PHE A 23 11.05 -8.78 -18.16
N VAL A 24 9.94 -8.84 -17.41
CA VAL A 24 9.37 -7.66 -16.74
C VAL A 24 10.26 -7.22 -15.57
N LEU A 25 10.77 -8.18 -14.79
CA LEU A 25 11.69 -7.92 -13.68
C LEU A 25 12.97 -7.22 -14.16
N ASP A 26 13.57 -7.70 -15.25
CA ASP A 26 14.78 -7.10 -15.83
C ASP A 26 14.54 -5.66 -16.28
N LYS A 27 13.39 -5.38 -16.91
CA LYS A 27 13.00 -4.02 -17.32
C LYS A 27 12.78 -3.10 -16.13
N LEU A 28 12.13 -3.57 -15.07
CA LEU A 28 11.93 -2.79 -13.84
C LEU A 28 13.26 -2.48 -13.16
N LYS A 29 14.18 -3.44 -13.11
CA LYS A 29 15.51 -3.26 -12.53
C LYS A 29 16.38 -2.29 -13.33
N ALA A 30 16.29 -2.35 -14.65
CA ALA A 30 17.00 -1.44 -15.56
C ALA A 30 16.45 -0.01 -15.54
N LEU A 31 15.16 0.16 -15.25
CA LEU A 31 14.50 1.46 -15.15
C LEU A 31 14.95 2.21 -13.89
N LYS A 32 15.93 3.11 -14.00
CA LYS A 32 16.36 3.96 -12.88
C LYS A 32 15.41 5.12 -12.64
N LEU A 33 15.04 5.33 -11.38
CA LEU A 33 14.28 6.50 -10.95
C LEU A 33 15.23 7.68 -10.71
N THR A 34 14.74 8.86 -11.09
CA THR A 34 15.36 10.15 -10.81
C THR A 34 14.26 11.11 -10.41
N ASP A 35 14.58 12.23 -9.76
CA ASP A 35 13.58 13.24 -9.43
C ASP A 35 12.83 13.72 -10.69
N LYS A 36 13.55 13.91 -11.80
CA LYS A 36 12.95 14.20 -13.11
C LYS A 36 11.94 13.13 -13.54
N LYS A 37 12.28 11.84 -13.46
CA LYS A 37 11.34 10.77 -13.83
C LYS A 37 10.10 10.74 -12.93
N ILE A 38 10.23 11.09 -11.65
CA ILE A 38 9.08 11.22 -10.75
C ILE A 38 8.20 12.40 -11.17
N ASP A 39 8.78 13.56 -11.46
CA ASP A 39 8.00 14.73 -11.90
C ASP A 39 7.28 14.45 -13.22
N GLN A 40 7.94 13.78 -14.18
CA GLN A 40 7.31 13.32 -15.43
C GLN A 40 6.18 12.33 -15.18
N TYR A 41 6.40 11.35 -14.29
CA TYR A 41 5.39 10.38 -13.89
C TYR A 41 4.14 11.06 -13.29
N ILE A 42 4.34 12.01 -12.38
CA ILE A 42 3.26 12.77 -11.73
C ILE A 42 2.49 13.60 -12.75
N ALA A 43 3.20 14.29 -13.65
CA ALA A 43 2.58 15.05 -14.72
C ALA A 43 1.71 14.14 -15.62
N ALA A 44 2.23 12.96 -16.00
CA ALA A 44 1.49 12.01 -16.83
C ALA A 44 0.25 11.51 -16.09
N TYR A 45 0.39 11.14 -14.82
CA TYR A 45 -0.72 10.68 -13.99
C TYR A 45 -1.82 11.75 -13.88
N ASN A 46 -1.45 13.02 -13.65
CA ASN A 46 -2.40 14.12 -13.53
C ASN A 46 -3.09 14.45 -14.87
N ASN A 47 -2.35 14.42 -15.98
CA ASN A 47 -2.92 14.60 -17.33
C ASN A 47 -3.94 13.49 -17.63
N LEU A 48 -3.58 12.23 -17.36
CA LEU A 48 -4.48 11.10 -17.51
C LEU A 48 -5.69 11.26 -16.60
N LYS A 49 -5.51 11.53 -15.30
CA LYS A 49 -6.60 11.74 -14.33
C LYS A 49 -7.63 12.77 -14.81
N LYS A 50 -7.16 13.88 -15.42
CA LYS A 50 -8.01 14.94 -15.97
C LYS A 50 -8.79 14.50 -17.22
N LYS A 51 -8.18 13.69 -18.09
CA LYS A 51 -8.75 13.32 -19.39
C LYS A 51 -9.52 11.99 -19.39
N MET A 52 -9.14 11.06 -18.50
CA MET A 52 -9.66 9.69 -18.46
C MET A 52 -11.19 9.61 -18.36
N PRO A 53 -11.90 10.45 -17.58
CA PRO A 53 -13.37 10.40 -17.55
C PRO A 53 -14.01 10.57 -18.93
N GLN A 54 -13.51 11.51 -19.73
CA GLN A 54 -14.00 11.73 -21.10
C GLN A 54 -13.64 10.56 -22.02
N LEU A 55 -12.38 10.09 -21.98
CA LEU A 55 -11.93 8.96 -22.80
C LEU A 55 -12.75 7.70 -22.52
N LEU A 56 -13.04 7.42 -21.23
CA LEU A 56 -13.86 6.29 -20.81
C LEU A 56 -15.33 6.45 -21.23
N GLN A 57 -15.90 7.66 -21.13
CA GLN A 57 -17.25 7.92 -21.65
C GLN A 57 -17.33 7.63 -23.15
N GLU A 58 -16.32 8.03 -23.92
CA GLU A 58 -16.26 7.77 -25.36
C GLU A 58 -16.12 6.27 -25.67
N MET A 59 -15.26 5.54 -24.95
CA MET A 59 -15.14 4.08 -25.06
C MET A 59 -16.46 3.36 -24.75
N ASN A 60 -17.19 3.82 -23.73
CA ASN A 60 -18.42 3.18 -23.26
C ASN A 60 -19.63 3.43 -24.16
N LYS A 61 -19.59 4.42 -25.06
CA LYS A 61 -20.67 4.67 -26.04
C LYS A 61 -20.86 3.49 -27.00
N ASN A 62 -19.78 2.81 -27.37
CA ASN A 62 -19.84 1.61 -28.20
C ASN A 62 -18.65 0.68 -27.90
N PRO A 63 -18.72 -0.11 -26.81
CA PRO A 63 -17.59 -0.90 -26.30
C PRO A 63 -17.14 -2.02 -27.25
N GLN A 64 -17.97 -2.40 -28.23
CA GLN A 64 -17.62 -3.42 -29.23
C GLN A 64 -16.87 -2.82 -30.43
N ASN A 65 -16.81 -1.50 -30.55
CA ASN A 65 -16.09 -0.83 -31.62
C ASN A 65 -14.59 -0.75 -31.31
N LYS A 66 -13.82 -1.61 -31.99
CA LYS A 66 -12.35 -1.67 -31.85
C LYS A 66 -11.65 -0.37 -32.23
N ASP A 67 -12.19 0.41 -33.17
CA ASP A 67 -11.56 1.66 -33.62
C ASP A 67 -11.66 2.74 -32.55
N ILE A 68 -12.77 2.78 -31.81
CA ILE A 68 -12.90 3.66 -30.64
C ILE A 68 -11.83 3.27 -29.61
N GLY A 69 -11.73 1.99 -29.24
CA GLY A 69 -10.72 1.53 -28.29
C GLY A 69 -9.28 1.89 -28.70
N LYS A 70 -8.94 1.70 -29.98
CA LYS A 70 -7.63 2.06 -30.52
C LYS A 70 -7.36 3.56 -30.46
N ASN A 71 -8.30 4.39 -30.92
CA ASN A 71 -8.15 5.85 -30.93
C ASN A 71 -7.98 6.42 -29.50
N GLN A 72 -8.71 5.87 -28.53
CA GLN A 72 -8.60 6.30 -27.13
C GLN A 72 -7.26 5.86 -26.51
N PHE A 73 -6.77 4.66 -26.86
CA PHE A 73 -5.42 4.24 -26.46
C PHE A 73 -4.32 5.13 -27.06
N GLU A 74 -4.43 5.53 -28.32
CA GLU A 74 -3.49 6.45 -28.96
C GLU A 74 -3.49 7.83 -28.28
N GLN A 75 -4.64 8.33 -27.85
CA GLN A 75 -4.75 9.54 -27.04
C GLN A 75 -4.05 9.38 -25.68
N ILE A 76 -4.29 8.27 -24.97
CA ILE A 76 -3.60 7.96 -23.70
C ILE A 76 -2.09 7.97 -23.88
N ASN A 77 -1.60 7.26 -24.90
CA ASN A 77 -0.16 7.16 -25.17
C ASN A 77 0.44 8.53 -25.55
N SER A 78 -0.30 9.39 -26.24
CA SER A 78 0.14 10.73 -26.59
C SER A 78 0.24 11.64 -25.36
N LEU A 79 -0.78 11.64 -24.49
CA LEU A 79 -0.76 12.38 -23.21
C LEU A 79 0.42 12.00 -22.32
N ILE A 80 0.80 10.72 -22.33
CA ILE A 80 1.99 10.22 -21.60
C ILE A 80 3.27 10.77 -22.24
N LYS A 81 3.38 10.69 -23.57
CA LYS A 81 4.57 11.16 -24.31
C LYS A 81 4.82 12.65 -24.17
N GLU A 82 3.77 13.46 -24.07
CA GLU A 82 3.87 14.92 -23.84
C GLU A 82 4.64 15.26 -22.56
N THR A 83 4.70 14.34 -21.59
CA THR A 83 5.46 14.53 -20.33
C THR A 83 6.93 14.11 -20.44
N GLY A 84 7.34 13.61 -21.60
CA GLY A 84 8.68 13.09 -21.86
C GLY A 84 8.92 11.66 -21.37
N ILE A 85 7.85 10.90 -21.08
CA ILE A 85 7.89 9.44 -20.92
C ILE A 85 7.82 8.80 -22.31
N LYS A 86 8.61 7.76 -22.59
CA LYS A 86 8.74 7.19 -23.94
C LYS A 86 7.41 6.71 -24.53
N ASP A 87 6.64 5.97 -23.75
CA ASP A 87 5.38 5.36 -24.16
C ASP A 87 4.59 4.85 -22.95
N TYR A 88 3.39 4.35 -23.21
CA TYR A 88 2.53 3.70 -22.21
C TYR A 88 3.22 2.56 -21.45
N THR A 89 4.13 1.81 -22.11
CA THR A 89 4.83 0.70 -21.45
C THR A 89 5.82 1.20 -20.41
N GLU A 90 6.61 2.24 -20.73
CA GLU A 90 7.48 2.88 -19.74
C GLU A 90 6.66 3.49 -18.59
N PHE A 91 5.52 4.12 -18.88
CA PHE A 91 4.62 4.65 -17.85
C PHE A 91 4.12 3.57 -16.89
N VAL A 92 3.67 2.41 -17.40
CA VAL A 92 3.23 1.28 -16.57
C VAL A 92 4.36 0.74 -15.71
N LEU A 93 5.58 0.64 -16.25
CA LEU A 93 6.75 0.19 -15.49
C LEU A 93 7.13 1.20 -14.39
N LEU A 94 7.08 2.51 -14.69
CA LEU A 94 7.26 3.56 -13.69
C LEU A 94 6.20 3.47 -12.59
N ASN A 95 4.92 3.32 -12.95
CA ASN A 95 3.82 3.16 -12.01
C ASN A 95 4.04 1.95 -11.09
N ALA A 96 4.36 0.78 -11.65
CA ALA A 96 4.60 -0.43 -10.88
C ALA A 96 5.79 -0.28 -9.92
N LYS A 97 6.90 0.32 -10.39
CA LYS A 97 8.10 0.53 -9.58
C LYS A 97 7.86 1.53 -8.44
N ILE A 98 7.26 2.68 -8.76
CA ILE A 98 6.92 3.71 -7.75
C ILE A 98 5.92 3.14 -6.74
N GLY A 99 4.88 2.44 -7.21
CA GLY A 99 3.86 1.84 -6.34
C GLY A 99 4.43 0.78 -5.39
N SER A 100 5.34 -0.07 -5.88
CA SER A 100 6.03 -1.05 -5.05
C SER A 100 6.86 -0.38 -3.95
N ILE A 101 7.69 0.61 -4.31
CA ILE A 101 8.52 1.34 -3.35
C ILE A 101 7.66 2.10 -2.34
N PHE A 102 6.64 2.80 -2.82
CA PHE A 102 5.73 3.58 -1.98
C PHE A 102 5.00 2.67 -0.98
N SER A 103 4.56 1.49 -1.40
CA SER A 103 3.91 0.50 -0.51
C SER A 103 4.84 0.03 0.61
N ILE A 104 6.13 -0.17 0.32
CA ILE A 104 7.14 -0.51 1.34
C ILE A 104 7.31 0.64 2.33
N ILE A 105 7.47 1.87 1.84
CA ILE A 105 7.64 3.06 2.68
C ILE A 105 6.44 3.23 3.61
N GLN A 106 5.22 3.11 3.07
CA GLN A 106 3.99 3.22 3.88
C GLN A 106 3.84 2.07 4.87
N GLY A 107 4.25 0.85 4.50
CA GLY A 107 4.28 -0.30 5.41
C GLY A 107 5.23 -0.07 6.60
N GLU A 108 6.46 0.40 6.34
CA GLU A 108 7.44 0.73 7.38
C GLU A 108 6.92 1.84 8.31
N LYS A 109 6.33 2.89 7.75
CA LYS A 109 5.73 3.98 8.54
C LYS A 109 4.56 3.48 9.39
N GLY A 110 3.64 2.72 8.80
CA GLY A 110 2.50 2.17 9.51
C GLY A 110 2.90 1.28 10.69
N MET A 111 3.95 0.46 10.52
CA MET A 111 4.50 -0.34 11.62
C MET A 111 5.12 0.53 12.71
N SER A 112 5.91 1.55 12.35
CA SER A 112 6.51 2.47 13.33
C SER A 112 5.46 3.29 14.08
N ASP A 113 4.40 3.74 13.40
CA ASP A 113 3.33 4.49 14.03
C ASP A 113 2.50 3.59 14.96
N PHE A 114 2.27 2.34 14.57
CA PHE A 114 1.61 1.36 15.42
C PHE A 114 2.41 1.04 16.68
N GLU A 115 3.74 0.91 16.57
CA GLU A 115 4.65 0.72 17.71
C GLU A 115 4.56 1.91 18.69
N LYS A 116 4.68 3.14 18.19
CA LYS A 116 4.55 4.35 19.03
C LYS A 116 3.18 4.47 19.69
N LEU A 117 2.10 4.10 18.98
CA LEU A 117 0.76 4.07 19.55
C LEU A 117 0.65 3.03 20.67
N LYS A 118 1.26 1.86 20.49
CA LYS A 118 1.32 0.81 21.51
C LYS A 118 2.07 1.30 22.75
N GLU A 119 3.25 1.88 22.60
CA GLU A 119 4.04 2.41 23.73
C GLU A 119 3.26 3.45 24.55
N LYS A 120 2.55 4.36 23.85
CA LYS A 120 1.68 5.36 24.51
C LYS A 120 0.51 4.69 25.24
N GLY A 121 -0.11 3.69 24.62
CA GLY A 121 -1.20 2.92 25.21
C GLY A 121 -0.76 2.14 26.46
N ASP A 122 0.37 1.44 26.39
CA ASP A 122 0.95 0.70 27.51
C ASP A 122 1.23 1.63 28.70
N LYS A 123 1.81 2.81 28.43
CA LYS A 123 2.06 3.82 29.48
C LYS A 123 0.76 4.27 30.14
N MET A 124 -0.27 4.60 29.34
CA MET A 124 -1.57 5.03 29.86
C MET A 124 -2.23 3.95 30.73
N LEU A 125 -2.16 2.69 30.31
CA LEU A 125 -2.71 1.56 31.08
C LEU A 125 -1.93 1.34 32.38
N SER A 126 -0.59 1.43 32.34
CA SER A 126 0.26 1.32 33.52
C SER A 126 0.00 2.44 34.53
N ASP A 127 -0.15 3.68 34.06
CA ASP A 127 -0.50 4.83 34.91
C ASP A 127 -1.89 4.64 35.55
N GLY A 128 -2.86 4.12 34.79
CA GLY A 128 -4.19 3.77 35.28
C GLY A 128 -4.17 2.66 36.35
N GLU A 129 -3.40 1.60 36.13
CA GLU A 129 -3.20 0.53 37.13
C GLU A 129 -2.61 1.10 38.43
N LYS A 130 -1.61 1.97 38.32
CA LYS A 130 -1.01 2.62 39.50
C LYS A 130 -2.03 3.44 40.28
N GLN A 131 -2.84 4.25 39.61
CA GLN A 131 -3.88 5.05 40.24
C GLN A 131 -4.94 4.20 40.95
N LEU A 132 -5.37 3.09 40.33
CA LEU A 132 -6.29 2.15 40.97
C LEU A 132 -5.68 1.50 42.20
N MET A 133 -4.42 1.09 42.14
CA MET A 133 -3.69 0.52 43.28
C MET A 133 -3.55 1.52 44.43
N GLU A 134 -3.29 2.80 44.15
CA GLU A 134 -3.26 3.86 45.16
C GLU A 134 -4.62 4.02 45.86
N GLN A 135 -5.73 3.98 45.11
CA GLN A 135 -7.08 4.05 45.68
C GLN A 135 -7.44 2.80 46.48
N ILE A 136 -7.08 1.61 46.00
CA ILE A 136 -7.32 0.34 46.71
C ILE A 136 -6.60 0.32 48.06
N ASN A 137 -5.39 0.87 48.12
CA ASN A 137 -4.57 0.91 49.34
C ASN A 137 -4.93 2.08 50.28
N ASN A 138 -5.79 3.00 49.87
CA ASN A 138 -6.21 4.12 50.70
C ASN A 138 -7.17 3.61 51.81
N PRO A 139 -6.84 3.81 53.11
CA PRO A 139 -7.68 3.37 54.21
C PRO A 139 -9.05 4.08 54.26
N ASP A 140 -9.17 5.28 53.68
CA ASP A 140 -10.40 6.09 53.71
C ASP A 140 -11.45 5.64 52.70
N ILE A 141 -11.09 4.73 51.78
CA ILE A 141 -12.02 4.19 50.78
C ILE A 141 -12.80 3.01 51.38
N PRO A 142 -14.15 2.98 51.26
CA PRO A 142 -14.96 1.85 51.74
C PRO A 142 -14.57 0.52 51.08
N GLU A 143 -14.68 -0.58 51.83
CA GLU A 143 -14.30 -1.91 51.34
C GLU A 143 -15.11 -2.37 50.12
N GLU A 144 -16.39 -1.97 50.04
CA GLU A 144 -17.23 -2.22 48.86
C GLU A 144 -16.65 -1.55 47.60
N THR A 145 -16.27 -0.27 47.71
CA THR A 145 -15.60 0.47 46.63
C THR A 145 -14.25 -0.15 46.27
N LYS A 146 -13.45 -0.60 47.25
CA LYS A 146 -12.20 -1.32 46.99
C LYS A 146 -12.43 -2.62 46.23
N ALA A 147 -13.51 -3.35 46.48
CA ALA A 147 -13.85 -4.56 45.75
C ALA A 147 -14.15 -4.27 44.27
N GLU A 148 -14.88 -3.19 43.98
CA GLU A 148 -15.14 -2.74 42.60
C GLU A 148 -13.85 -2.29 41.90
N LEU A 149 -12.99 -1.53 42.57
CA LEU A 149 -11.70 -1.09 42.03
C LEU A 149 -10.77 -2.28 41.71
N LYS A 150 -10.77 -3.31 42.55
CA LYS A 150 -10.02 -4.56 42.28
C LYS A 150 -10.53 -5.28 41.03
N LYS A 151 -11.84 -5.26 40.79
CA LYS A 151 -12.43 -5.82 39.56
C LYS A 151 -12.01 -5.01 38.33
N ALA A 152 -12.08 -3.68 38.40
CA ALA A 152 -11.63 -2.79 37.32
C ALA A 152 -10.13 -2.97 37.03
N LEU A 153 -9.30 -3.16 38.06
CA LEU A 153 -7.88 -3.45 37.92
C LEU A 153 -7.63 -4.76 37.16
N GLU A 154 -8.39 -5.81 37.48
CA GLU A 154 -8.28 -7.09 36.76
C GLU A 154 -8.71 -6.96 35.30
N GLU A 155 -9.77 -6.19 35.01
CA GLU A 155 -10.20 -5.90 33.64
C GLU A 155 -9.11 -5.15 32.85
N ILE A 156 -8.43 -4.17 33.46
CA ILE A 156 -7.30 -3.46 32.85
C ILE A 156 -6.13 -4.41 32.58
N ARG A 157 -5.78 -5.28 33.53
CA ARG A 157 -4.69 -6.26 33.37
C ARG A 157 -5.00 -7.25 32.25
N GLN A 158 -6.23 -7.76 32.19
CA GLN A 158 -6.65 -8.66 31.14
C GLN A 158 -6.67 -7.96 29.77
N SER A 159 -7.14 -6.71 29.71
CA SER A 159 -7.10 -5.90 28.49
C SER A 159 -5.65 -5.66 28.01
N THR A 160 -4.75 -5.30 28.93
CA THR A 160 -3.33 -5.09 28.66
C THR A 160 -2.69 -6.36 28.09
N LYS A 161 -2.96 -7.51 28.69
CA LYS A 161 -2.50 -8.82 28.20
C LYS A 161 -3.03 -9.10 26.78
N ASN A 162 -4.33 -8.93 26.56
CA ASN A 162 -4.95 -9.17 25.25
C ASN A 162 -4.37 -8.26 24.16
N ILE A 163 -4.15 -6.98 24.47
CA ILE A 163 -3.52 -6.00 23.57
C ILE A 163 -2.09 -6.42 23.26
N SER A 164 -1.31 -6.82 24.27
CA SER A 164 0.07 -7.28 24.10
C SER A 164 0.16 -8.53 23.22
N ASP A 165 -0.69 -9.53 23.47
CA ASP A 165 -0.72 -10.77 22.69
C ASP A 165 -1.14 -10.51 21.24
N THR A 166 -2.16 -9.67 21.04
CA THR A 166 -2.63 -9.27 19.70
C THR A 166 -1.54 -8.50 18.95
N TYR A 167 -0.86 -7.57 19.62
CA TYR A 167 0.26 -6.81 19.07
C TYR A 167 1.40 -7.75 18.64
N ALA A 168 1.81 -8.68 19.51
CA ALA A 168 2.90 -9.61 19.22
C ALA A 168 2.58 -10.50 18.00
N ASN A 169 1.36 -11.02 17.93
CA ASN A 169 0.89 -11.83 16.81
C ASN A 169 0.85 -11.02 15.50
N ASN A 170 0.28 -9.82 15.53
CA ASN A 170 0.17 -8.96 14.35
C ASN A 170 1.55 -8.49 13.87
N THR A 171 2.46 -8.14 14.78
CA THR A 171 3.83 -7.72 14.46
C THR A 171 4.61 -8.83 13.77
N LYS A 172 4.47 -10.08 14.23
CA LYS A 172 5.09 -11.24 13.58
C LYS A 172 4.62 -11.40 12.13
N TRP A 173 3.31 -11.27 11.89
CA TRP A 173 2.76 -11.35 10.54
C TRP A 173 3.18 -10.16 9.67
N ALA A 174 3.15 -8.95 10.21
CA ALA A 174 3.59 -7.74 9.51
C ALA A 174 5.05 -7.84 9.09
N ASN A 175 5.95 -8.27 10.00
CA ASN A 175 7.37 -8.51 9.70
C ASN A 175 7.53 -9.53 8.56
N LEU A 176 6.84 -10.67 8.64
CA LEU A 176 6.92 -11.71 7.61
C LEU A 176 6.46 -11.19 6.24
N VAL A 177 5.36 -10.44 6.20
CA VAL A 177 4.85 -9.85 4.96
C VAL A 177 5.85 -8.82 4.43
N MET A 178 6.37 -7.94 5.28
CA MET A 178 7.35 -6.94 4.88
C MET A 178 8.65 -7.55 4.36
N ASP A 179 9.15 -8.61 5.00
CA ASP A 179 10.35 -9.33 4.54
C ASP A 179 10.13 -9.96 3.17
N LYS A 180 8.95 -10.58 2.94
CA LYS A 180 8.60 -11.12 1.62
C LYS A 180 8.47 -10.03 0.56
N VAL A 181 7.79 -8.93 0.89
CA VAL A 181 7.61 -7.79 -0.03
C VAL A 181 8.97 -7.17 -0.36
N LYS A 182 9.84 -6.95 0.63
CA LYS A 182 11.20 -6.46 0.41
C LYS A 182 12.04 -7.45 -0.40
N GLY A 183 11.95 -8.75 -0.11
CA GLY A 183 12.64 -9.79 -0.88
C GLY A 183 12.27 -9.78 -2.35
N VAL A 184 10.97 -9.73 -2.67
CA VAL A 184 10.47 -9.63 -4.05
C VAL A 184 10.84 -8.29 -4.67
N SER A 185 10.75 -7.19 -3.92
CA SER A 185 11.01 -5.85 -4.44
C SER A 185 12.50 -5.59 -4.67
N ASN A 186 13.40 -6.18 -3.88
CA ASN A 186 14.85 -6.12 -4.09
C ASN A 186 15.28 -6.77 -5.42
N LEU A 187 14.42 -7.59 -6.04
CA LEU A 187 14.64 -8.09 -7.40
C LEU A 187 14.43 -6.99 -8.46
N MET A 188 13.70 -5.91 -8.13
CA MET A 188 13.23 -4.87 -9.06
C MET A 188 13.68 -3.44 -8.70
N VAL A 189 14.06 -3.22 -7.44
CA VAL A 189 14.27 -1.91 -6.82
C VAL A 189 15.67 -1.88 -6.19
N ASP A 190 16.39 -0.77 -6.40
CA ASP A 190 17.62 -0.50 -5.66
C ASP A 190 17.45 0.63 -4.63
N LYS A 191 18.48 0.81 -3.79
CA LYS A 191 18.47 1.80 -2.71
C LYS A 191 18.29 3.24 -3.22
N ASN A 192 18.88 3.58 -4.37
CA ASN A 192 18.77 4.92 -4.92
C ASN A 192 17.34 5.21 -5.39
N ASP A 193 16.67 4.22 -5.97
CA ASP A 193 15.26 4.34 -6.35
C ASP A 193 14.37 4.59 -5.12
N ILE A 194 14.64 3.89 -4.01
CA ILE A 194 13.94 4.10 -2.72
C ILE A 194 14.13 5.53 -2.24
N ASP A 195 15.37 6.04 -2.25
CA ASP A 195 15.68 7.38 -1.79
C ASP A 195 15.02 8.47 -2.64
N VAL A 196 14.93 8.27 -3.96
CA VAL A 196 14.20 9.18 -4.87
C VAL A 196 12.71 9.22 -4.53
N VAL A 197 12.07 8.06 -4.32
CA VAL A 197 10.64 8.01 -3.96
C VAL A 197 10.40 8.63 -2.59
N LYS A 198 11.27 8.37 -1.59
CA LYS A 198 11.19 8.99 -0.26
C LYS A 198 11.23 10.51 -0.33
N ARG A 199 12.14 11.10 -1.12
CA ARG A 199 12.22 12.56 -1.28
C ARG A 199 10.99 13.18 -1.94
N ASN A 200 10.31 12.43 -2.81
CA ASN A 200 9.13 12.90 -3.55
C ASN A 200 7.80 12.38 -2.99
N GLU A 201 7.82 11.73 -1.82
CA GLU A 201 6.67 11.02 -1.25
C GLU A 201 5.43 11.91 -1.16
N SER A 202 5.58 13.15 -0.69
CA SER A 202 4.47 14.10 -0.58
C SER A 202 3.82 14.40 -1.92
N LYS A 203 4.62 14.65 -2.97
CA LYS A 203 4.11 14.91 -4.33
C LYS A 203 3.42 13.67 -4.90
N ILE A 204 4.00 12.50 -4.69
CA ILE A 204 3.43 11.21 -5.11
C ILE A 204 2.07 11.02 -4.44
N MET A 205 2.00 11.18 -3.12
CA MET A 205 0.77 11.05 -2.34
C MET A 205 -0.32 12.02 -2.83
N GLN A 206 0.02 13.28 -3.11
CA GLN A 206 -0.92 14.28 -3.66
C GLN A 206 -1.45 13.90 -5.05
N ALA A 207 -0.62 13.31 -5.91
CA ALA A 207 -1.07 12.84 -7.22
C ALA A 207 -2.08 11.68 -7.08
N TYR A 208 -1.83 10.77 -6.14
CA TYR A 208 -2.64 9.57 -5.91
C TYR A 208 -3.91 9.81 -5.07
N THR A 209 -4.04 10.95 -4.38
CA THR A 209 -5.30 11.29 -3.70
C THR A 209 -6.40 11.61 -4.74
N GLY A 210 -7.22 10.59 -5.03
CA GLY A 210 -8.58 10.58 -5.56
C GLY A 210 -8.84 11.20 -6.94
N PHE A 211 -9.32 10.41 -7.91
CA PHE A 211 -10.33 10.94 -8.85
C PHE A 211 -11.45 11.58 -8.01
N THR A 212 -11.93 12.77 -8.38
CA THR A 212 -13.22 13.23 -7.85
C THR A 212 -14.22 12.12 -8.10
N LYS A 213 -14.80 11.56 -7.03
CA LYS A 213 -15.84 10.53 -7.16
C LYS A 213 -16.89 11.07 -8.13
N PRO A 214 -17.23 10.40 -9.25
CA PRO A 214 -18.54 10.62 -9.84
C PRO A 214 -19.54 10.18 -8.76
N TYR A 215 -20.62 10.93 -8.56
CA TYR A 215 -21.59 10.79 -7.47
C TYR A 215 -21.17 11.47 -6.16
N ASP A 216 -21.17 12.80 -6.22
CA ASP A 216 -21.97 13.57 -5.27
C ASP A 216 -23.11 14.19 -6.08
N THR A 217 -24.11 13.39 -6.45
CA THR A 217 -25.42 13.95 -6.83
C THR A 217 -26.09 14.33 -5.51
N GLY A 218 -25.66 15.47 -4.98
CA GLY A 218 -26.48 16.24 -4.07
C GLY A 218 -27.65 16.78 -4.88
N GLU A 219 -28.67 15.94 -5.07
CA GLU A 219 -30.05 16.25 -5.43
C GLU A 219 -30.92 14.99 -5.22
#